data_AF-A0A8T5U2U4-F1
#
_entry.id   AF-A0A8T5U2U4-F1
#
_cell.length_a   1.000
_cell.length_b   1.000
_cell.length_c   1.000
_cell.angle_alpha   90.00
_cell.angle_beta   90.00
_cell.angle_gamma   90.00
#
_symmetry.space_group_name_H-M   'P 1'
#
loop_
_entity.id
_entity.type
_entity.pdbx_description
1 polymer ?
#
loop_
_entity_poly.entity_id
_entity_poly.type
_entity_poly.pdbx_seq_one_letter_code
_entity_poly.pdbx_strand_id
1 'polypeptide(L)' 'MSDDLLIKEEDIIIRNYRTSDYQATLNILLELQSKFNIGFVESKWRETSGLRQFKPNLKRITLIAELKSTGDVA' A
#
# COMPACT_ATOMS: atom_id res chain seq x y z
N MET A 1 -12.54 13.10 20.54
CA MET A 1 -13.59 12.92 19.52
C MET A 1 -12.85 13.05 18.21
N SER A 2 -12.44 11.92 17.65
CA SER A 2 -11.61 11.89 16.45
C SER A 2 -12.47 12.33 15.29
N ASP A 3 -12.07 13.41 14.61
CA ASP A 3 -12.65 13.77 13.32
C ASP A 3 -12.36 12.62 12.36
N ASP A 4 -13.31 11.70 12.22
CA ASP A 4 -13.40 10.84 11.05
C ASP A 4 -13.67 11.78 9.88
N LEU A 5 -12.60 12.33 9.31
CA LEU A 5 -12.62 12.97 8.00
C LEU A 5 -13.25 11.95 7.06
N LEU A 6 -14.51 12.20 6.68
CA LEU A 6 -15.22 11.43 5.68
C LEU A 6 -14.46 11.56 4.36
N ILE A 7 -13.51 10.65 4.14
CA ILE A 7 -12.78 10.53 2.87
C ILE A 7 -13.83 10.17 1.83
N LYS A 8 -14.07 11.07 0.88
CA LYS A 8 -14.96 10.79 -0.23
C LYS A 8 -14.20 9.99 -1.28
N GLU A 9 -14.90 9.12 -2.00
CA GLU A 9 -14.31 8.34 -3.08
C GLU A 9 -13.68 9.23 -4.17
N GLU A 10 -14.27 10.40 -4.42
CA GLU A 10 -13.74 11.42 -5.33
C GLU A 10 -12.38 11.98 -4.91
N ASP A 11 -11.96 11.80 -3.65
CA ASP A 11 -10.67 12.23 -3.11
C ASP A 11 -9.58 11.15 -3.18
N ILE A 12 -9.90 9.95 -3.70
CA ILE A 12 -8.98 8.82 -3.82
C ILE A 12 -8.55 8.61 -5.27
N ILE A 13 -7.28 8.29 -5.50
CA ILE A 13 -6.75 7.81 -6.77
C ILE A 13 -6.22 6.39 -6.59
N ILE A 14 -6.55 5.50 -7.53
CA ILE A 14 -5.93 4.17 -7.62
C ILE A 14 -4.80 4.21 -8.63
N ARG A 15 -3.59 3.83 -8.22
CA ARG A 15 -2.41 3.78 -9.09
C ARG A 15 -1.50 2.61 -8.81
N ASN A 16 -0.53 2.39 -9.70
CA ASN A 16 0.52 1.40 -9.48
C ASN A 16 1.43 1.81 -8.31
N TYR A 17 1.90 0.79 -7.59
CA TYR A 17 2.92 0.91 -6.54
C TYR A 17 4.24 1.51 -7.07
N ARG A 18 4.84 2.38 -6.26
CA ARG A 18 6.13 3.06 -6.48
C ARG A 18 7.07 2.79 -5.32
N THR A 19 8.37 3.06 -5.49
CA THR A 19 9.36 2.90 -4.40
C THR A 19 9.05 3.76 -3.19
N SER A 20 8.52 4.95 -3.41
CA SER A 20 8.10 5.87 -2.34
C SER A 20 7.03 5.29 -1.42
N ASP A 21 6.22 4.34 -1.91
CA ASP A 21 5.09 3.79 -1.15
C ASP A 21 5.52 2.69 -0.18
N TYR A 22 6.79 2.26 -0.22
CA TYR A 22 7.28 1.11 0.53
C TYR A 22 6.95 1.22 2.02
N GLN A 23 7.27 2.36 2.64
CA GLN A 23 7.11 2.51 4.07
C GLN A 23 5.64 2.55 4.49
N ALA A 24 4.80 3.29 3.76
CA ALA A 24 3.37 3.36 4.04
C ALA A 24 2.69 2.00 3.86
N THR A 25 3.03 1.29 2.77
CA THR A 25 2.52 -0.06 2.50
C THR A 25 2.99 -1.07 3.55
N LEU A 26 4.25 -0.97 3.99
CA LEU A 26 4.78 -1.83 5.04
C LEU A 26 4.01 -1.63 6.36
N ASN A 27 3.71 -0.39 6.73
CA ASN A 27 2.95 -0.09 7.93
C ASN A 27 1.55 -0.72 7.88
N ILE A 28 0.86 -0.62 6.75
CA ILE A 28 -0.46 -1.26 6.53
C ILE A 28 -0.36 -2.79 6.67
N LEU A 29 0.65 -3.41 6.05
CA LEU A 29 0.83 -4.87 6.10
C LEU A 29 1.17 -5.37 7.50
N LEU A 30 1.95 -4.62 8.28
CA LEU A 30 2.24 -4.91 9.69
C LEU A 30 0.97 -4.79 10.54
N GLU A 31 0.14 -3.79 10.31
CA GLU A 31 -1.14 -3.64 10.99
C GLU A 31 -2.10 -4.79 10.66
N LEU A 32 -2.21 -5.17 9.39
CA LEU A 32 -3.03 -6.31 8.95
C LEU A 32 -2.51 -7.63 9.52
N GLN A 33 -1.20 -7.83 9.57
CA GLN A 33 -0.58 -9.00 10.21
C GLN A 33 -0.91 -9.06 11.70
N SER A 34 -0.85 -7.93 12.40
CA SER A 34 -1.20 -7.85 13.82
C SER A 34 -2.68 -8.19 14.06
N LYS A 35 -3.59 -7.68 13.22
CA LYS A 35 -5.03 -7.89 13.36
C LYS A 35 -5.53 -9.27 12.92
N PHE A 36 -4.97 -9.81 11.85
CA PHE A 36 -5.54 -10.96 11.15
C PHE A 36 -4.55 -12.12 10.92
N ASN A 37 -3.28 -11.97 11.32
CA ASN A 37 -2.23 -12.95 11.10
C ASN A 37 -2.19 -13.51 9.66
N ILE A 38 -2.00 -12.60 8.69
CA ILE A 38 -2.03 -12.89 7.25
C ILE A 38 -0.81 -13.69 6.75
N GLY A 39 0.08 -14.14 7.63
CA GLY A 39 1.33 -14.81 7.27
C GLY A 39 2.35 -13.87 6.62
N PHE A 40 2.30 -12.57 6.95
CA PHE A 40 3.24 -11.58 6.44
C PHE A 40 4.66 -11.82 6.96
N VAL A 41 5.63 -11.81 6.05
CA VAL A 41 7.06 -11.91 6.37
C VAL A 41 7.78 -10.74 5.71
N GLU A 42 8.24 -9.79 6.53
CA GLU A 42 8.82 -8.53 6.05
C GLU A 42 10.04 -8.75 5.15
N SER A 43 10.93 -9.69 5.49
CA SER A 43 12.12 -9.98 4.68
C SER A 43 11.75 -10.40 3.25
N LYS A 44 10.75 -11.28 3.09
CA LYS A 44 10.21 -11.69 1.78
C LYS A 44 9.53 -10.53 1.06
N TRP A 45 8.86 -9.65 1.80
CA TRP A 45 8.25 -8.45 1.23
C TRP A 45 9.31 -7.50 0.67
N ARG A 46 10.38 -7.23 1.42
CA ARG A 46 11.50 -6.36 1.00
C ARG A 46 12.19 -6.86 -0.27
N GLU A 47 12.43 -8.16 -0.38
CA GLU A 47 13.05 -8.78 -1.56
C GLU A 47 12.14 -8.71 -2.80
N THR A 48 10.83 -8.88 -2.61
CA THR A 48 9.88 -8.94 -3.73
C THR A 48 9.29 -7.59 -4.12
N SER A 49 9.34 -6.56 -3.26
CA SER A 49 8.79 -5.24 -3.53
C SER A 49 9.47 -4.55 -4.71
N GLY A 50 10.80 -4.65 -4.82
CA GLY A 50 11.56 -4.15 -5.98
C GLY A 50 11.26 -4.93 -7.26
N LEU A 51 11.04 -6.25 -7.16
CA LEU A 51 10.69 -7.09 -8.31
C LEU A 51 9.30 -6.78 -8.88
N ARG A 52 8.37 -6.32 -8.04
CA ARG A 52 7.01 -5.90 -8.45
C ARG A 52 7.00 -4.58 -9.23
N GLN A 53 8.04 -3.75 -9.09
CA GLN A 53 8.17 -2.51 -9.86
C GLN A 53 8.58 -2.75 -11.32
N PHE A 54 9.36 -3.80 -11.58
CA PHE A 54 10.16 -3.92 -12.80
C PHE A 54 9.68 -4.95 -13.81
N LYS A 55 8.49 -5.53 -13.65
CA LYS A 55 8.04 -6.61 -14.53
C LYS A 55 6.68 -6.27 -15.17
N PRO A 56 6.66 -5.48 -16.26
CA PRO A 56 5.45 -5.20 -17.03
C PRO A 56 4.72 -6.47 -17.54
N ASN A 57 5.41 -7.61 -17.62
CA ASN A 57 4.85 -8.91 -18.01
C ASN A 57 4.48 -9.84 -16.82
N LEU A 58 4.74 -9.46 -15.56
CA LEU A 58 4.25 -10.23 -14.42
C LEU A 58 2.81 -9.82 -14.13
N LYS A 59 1.89 -10.78 -14.18
CA LYS A 59 0.46 -10.66 -13.83
C LYS A 59 0.18 -10.21 -12.39
N ARG A 60 1.18 -9.75 -11.63
CA ARG A 60 1.08 -9.36 -10.21
C ARG A 60 1.37 -7.88 -10.08
N ILE A 61 0.34 -7.07 -10.27
CA ILE A 61 0.38 -5.61 -10.04
C ILE A 61 -0.07 -5.35 -8.60
N THR A 62 0.71 -4.57 -7.86
CA THR A 62 0.25 -3.99 -6.58
C THR A 62 -0.36 -2.63 -6.88
N LEU A 63 -1.63 -2.45 -6.51
CA LEU A 63 -2.32 -1.16 -6.59
C LEU A 63 -2.30 -0.47 -5.23
N ILE A 64 -2.28 0.85 -5.27
CA ILE A 64 -2.22 1.74 -4.13
C ILE A 64 -3.38 2.71 -4.24
N ALA A 65 -4.13 2.87 -3.14
CA ALA A 65 -5.07 3.96 -2.96
C ALA A 65 -4.32 5.15 -2.35
N GLU A 66 -4.41 6.30 -3.01
CA GLU A 66 -3.75 7.54 -2.60
C GLU A 66 -4.79 8.64 -2.41
N LEU A 67 -4.68 9.39 -1.31
CA LEU A 67 -5.44 10.62 -1.10
C LEU A 67 -4.91 11.75 -1.99
N LYS A 68 -5.79 12.36 -2.79
CA LYS A 68 -5.45 13.47 -3.70
C LYS A 68 -4.84 14.67 -3.00
N SER A 69 -5.29 14.95 -1.78
CA SER A 69 -4.94 16.15 -1.03
C SER A 69 -3.55 16.07 -0.39
N THR A 70 -3.16 14.91 0.11
CA THR A 70 -1.92 14.72 0.90
C THR A 70 -0.90 13.79 0.25
N GLY A 71 -1.35 12.94 -0.68
CA GLY A 71 -0.53 11.85 -1.22
C GLY A 71 -0.42 10.65 -0.28
N ASP A 72 -1.17 10.62 0.82
CA ASP A 72 -1.13 9.53 1.80
C ASP A 72 -1.73 8.24 1.21
N VAL A 73 -1.11 7.12 1.60
CA VAL A 73 -1.53 5.77 1.19
C VAL A 73 -2.39 5.16 2.28
N ALA A 74 -3.59 4.71 1.89
CA ALA A 74 -4.60 4.10 2.77
C ALA A 74 -4.98 2.68 2.33
#